data_AF-A0A4V1SIW8-F1
#
_entry.id   AF-A0A4V1SIW8-F1
#
_cell.length_a   1.000
_cell.length_b   1.000
_cell.length_c   1.000
_cell.angle_alpha   90.00
_cell.angle_beta   90.00
_cell.angle_gamma   90.00
#
_symmetry.space_group_name_H-M   'P 1'
#
loop_
_entity.id
_entity.type
_entity.pdbx_description
1 polymer ?
#
loop_
_entity_poly.entity_id
_entity_poly.type
_entity_poly.pdbx_seq_one_letter_code
_entity_poly.pdbx_strand_id
1 'polypeptide(L)'
;MGKAIFKLAGVASFILAVTGCGSGRVDKWENANRARYDMLKPGSDLLGVTVPVLRARGLEQVWGAPKIQRDGEGGYCLTYADPKKPFTRLMIHGMAEPLPKLSSPPKLSGEEERNNTLTGYEREQMWRTVTVQEQKVRWYQESTRGGADGAYFSTEGFTLKGPDGRKGHYRLVAENGDDAAEAVVRWFGSVSF
;
A
#
# COMPACT_ATOMS: atom_id res chain seq x y z
N MET A 1 -22.42 -60.29 -24.25
CA MET A 1 -23.45 -59.40 -23.67
C MET A 1 -23.56 -59.69 -22.19
N GLY A 2 -23.18 -58.75 -21.32
CA GLY A 2 -23.31 -58.86 -19.86
C GLY A 2 -22.73 -57.61 -19.20
N LYS A 3 -23.60 -56.67 -18.82
CA LYS A 3 -23.26 -55.30 -18.38
C LYS A 3 -22.65 -55.29 -16.98
N ALA A 4 -21.61 -54.48 -16.80
CA ALA A 4 -21.05 -54.11 -15.50
C ALA A 4 -21.96 -53.10 -14.78
N ILE A 5 -22.13 -53.26 -13.46
CA ILE A 5 -22.85 -52.33 -12.59
C ILE A 5 -21.84 -51.75 -11.60
N PHE A 6 -21.48 -50.48 -11.79
CA PHE A 6 -20.76 -49.66 -10.82
C PHE A 6 -21.75 -49.18 -9.75
N LYS A 7 -21.43 -49.38 -8.47
CA LYS A 7 -22.09 -48.70 -7.34
C LYS A 7 -21.18 -47.57 -6.84
N LEU A 8 -21.67 -46.34 -6.96
CA LEU A 8 -21.09 -45.10 -6.43
C LEU A 8 -22.19 -44.44 -5.58
N ALA A 9 -21.97 -44.29 -4.28
CA ALA A 9 -22.66 -43.37 -3.37
C ALA A 9 -22.04 -43.56 -1.98
N GLY A 10 -21.65 -42.55 -1.20
CA GLY A 10 -21.65 -41.11 -1.40
C GLY A 10 -20.83 -40.52 -0.25
N VAL A 11 -19.90 -39.64 -0.57
CA VAL A 11 -19.14 -38.89 0.45
C VAL A 11 -19.89 -37.58 0.68
N ALA A 12 -20.52 -37.47 1.84
CA ALA A 12 -21.14 -36.25 2.30
C ALA A 12 -20.06 -35.17 2.47
N SER A 13 -20.06 -34.18 1.57
CA SER A 13 -19.21 -33.00 1.69
C SER A 13 -19.81 -32.08 2.75
N PHE A 14 -19.18 -32.05 3.93
CA PHE A 14 -19.38 -30.99 4.91
C PHE A 14 -18.86 -29.67 4.32
N ILE A 15 -19.77 -28.82 3.85
CA ILE A 15 -19.46 -27.43 3.56
C ILE A 15 -19.36 -26.71 4.91
N LEU A 16 -18.14 -26.63 5.44
CA LEU A 16 -17.81 -25.68 6.49
C LEU A 16 -17.84 -24.29 5.86
N ALA A 17 -18.96 -23.58 6.03
CA ALA A 17 -19.01 -22.15 5.81
C ALA A 17 -18.10 -21.49 6.84
N VAL A 18 -16.89 -21.12 6.41
CA VAL A 18 -16.00 -20.27 7.19
C VAL A 18 -16.60 -18.87 7.15
N THR A 19 -17.40 -18.52 8.15
CA THR A 19 -17.87 -17.16 8.39
C THR A 19 -16.65 -16.28 8.71
N GLY A 20 -16.11 -15.65 7.67
CA GLY A 20 -15.01 -14.70 7.75
C GLY A 20 -15.44 -13.40 8.41
N CYS A 21 -15.42 -13.36 9.74
CA CYS A 21 -15.45 -12.11 10.49
C CYS A 21 -14.09 -11.41 10.36
N GLY A 22 -13.91 -10.53 9.36
CA GLY A 22 -12.71 -9.68 9.30
C GLY A 22 -12.44 -8.89 8.02
N SER A 23 -12.94 -9.31 6.85
CA SER A 23 -12.50 -8.73 5.57
C SER A 23 -13.10 -7.35 5.27
N GLY A 24 -14.32 -7.05 5.72
CA GLY A 24 -15.06 -5.87 5.25
C GLY A 24 -14.44 -4.50 5.54
N ARG A 25 -13.48 -4.38 6.47
CA ARG A 25 -12.71 -3.13 6.69
C ARG A 25 -11.50 -3.03 5.78
N VAL A 26 -10.83 -4.15 5.50
CA VAL A 26 -9.72 -4.22 4.55
C VAL A 26 -10.24 -3.94 3.15
N ASP A 27 -11.36 -4.56 2.76
CA ASP A 27 -11.99 -4.35 1.44
C ASP A 27 -12.37 -2.87 1.23
N LYS A 28 -12.92 -2.21 2.25
CA LYS A 28 -13.24 -0.78 2.20
C LYS A 28 -12.00 0.09 2.07
N TRP A 29 -10.93 -0.26 2.77
CA TRP A 29 -9.65 0.45 2.69
C TRP A 29 -9.02 0.29 1.30
N GLU A 30 -8.98 -0.92 0.76
CA GLU A 30 -8.44 -1.20 -0.58
C GLU A 30 -9.23 -0.50 -1.67
N ASN A 31 -10.57 -0.56 -1.61
CA ASN A 31 -11.44 0.14 -2.54
C ASN A 31 -11.25 1.66 -2.48
N ALA A 32 -11.11 2.23 -1.28
CA ALA A 32 -10.84 3.66 -1.12
C ALA A 32 -9.49 4.07 -1.72
N ASN A 33 -8.45 3.24 -1.56
CA ASN A 33 -7.15 3.50 -2.17
C ASN A 33 -7.18 3.38 -3.70
N ARG A 34 -7.87 2.36 -4.22
CA ARG A 34 -8.02 2.16 -5.66
C ARG A 34 -8.76 3.32 -6.32
N ALA A 35 -9.91 3.69 -5.77
CA ALA A 35 -10.70 4.82 -6.27
C ALA A 35 -9.86 6.10 -6.32
N ARG A 36 -9.05 6.38 -5.29
CA ARG A 36 -8.15 7.53 -5.29
C ARG A 36 -7.06 7.45 -6.36
N TYR A 37 -6.46 6.27 -6.53
CA TYR A 37 -5.45 6.08 -7.57
C TYR A 37 -6.02 6.34 -8.97
N ASP A 38 -7.25 5.88 -9.24
CA ASP A 38 -7.91 6.07 -10.54
C ASP A 38 -8.20 7.54 -10.88
N MET A 39 -8.35 8.37 -9.84
CA MET A 39 -8.56 9.82 -9.96
C MET A 39 -7.27 10.59 -10.24
N LEU A 40 -6.09 10.03 -9.93
CA LEU A 40 -4.81 10.71 -10.12
C LEU A 40 -4.53 10.97 -11.61
N LYS A 41 -4.37 12.25 -11.97
CA LYS A 41 -3.94 12.70 -13.29
C LYS A 41 -2.57 13.38 -13.21
N PRO A 42 -1.67 13.15 -14.19
CA PRO A 42 -0.41 13.87 -14.26
C PRO A 42 -0.59 15.39 -14.22
N GLY A 43 0.31 16.08 -13.54
CA GLY A 43 0.35 17.54 -13.48
C GLY A 43 1.78 18.07 -13.46
N SER A 44 1.96 19.34 -13.82
CA SER A 44 3.24 20.05 -13.76
C SER A 44 3.50 20.73 -12.42
N ASP A 45 2.46 20.92 -11.61
CA ASP A 45 2.48 21.70 -10.38
C ASP A 45 1.44 21.20 -9.37
N LEU A 46 1.43 21.83 -8.20
CA LEU A 46 0.52 21.54 -7.10
C LEU A 46 -0.62 22.56 -7.00
N LEU A 47 -0.96 23.27 -8.09
CA LEU A 47 -2.08 24.19 -8.08
C LEU A 47 -3.39 23.44 -7.80
N GLY A 48 -4.24 24.03 -6.97
CA GLY A 48 -5.50 23.41 -6.54
C GLY A 48 -5.37 22.40 -5.40
N VAL A 49 -4.15 22.07 -4.93
CA VAL A 49 -3.98 21.24 -3.73
C VAL A 49 -4.43 22.00 -2.49
N THR A 50 -5.35 21.41 -1.73
CA THR A 50 -6.01 22.04 -0.57
C THR A 50 -5.40 21.59 0.75
N VAL A 51 -4.62 20.51 0.77
CA VAL A 51 -3.93 19.99 1.96
C VAL A 51 -2.47 20.47 2.03
N PRO A 52 -1.85 20.53 3.23
CA PRO A 52 -0.43 20.79 3.35
C PRO A 52 0.40 19.74 2.60
N VAL A 53 1.43 20.19 1.88
CA VAL A 53 2.24 19.32 1.03
C VAL A 53 3.40 18.76 1.83
N LEU A 54 3.37 17.45 2.06
CA LEU A 54 4.51 16.67 2.51
C LEU A 54 5.49 16.38 1.37
N ARG A 55 6.78 16.53 1.64
CA ARG A 55 7.91 16.28 0.73
C ARG A 55 8.98 15.43 1.39
N ALA A 56 9.76 14.74 0.56
CA ALA A 56 10.95 14.02 0.98
C ALA A 56 12.20 14.73 0.42
N ARG A 57 12.55 15.89 0.99
CA ARG A 57 13.59 16.78 0.43
C ARG A 57 14.95 16.10 0.26
N GLY A 58 15.31 15.21 1.19
CA GLY A 58 16.54 14.41 1.08
C GLY A 58 16.53 13.45 -0.13
N LEU A 59 15.37 12.87 -0.46
CA LEU A 59 15.21 12.07 -1.67
C LEU A 59 15.18 12.94 -2.92
N GLU A 60 14.57 14.13 -2.86
CA GLU A 60 14.57 15.08 -3.97
C GLU A 60 16.00 15.46 -4.42
N GLN A 61 16.93 15.59 -3.46
CA GLN A 61 18.34 15.88 -3.74
C GLN A 61 19.09 14.72 -4.41
N VAL A 62 18.71 13.47 -4.12
CA VAL A 62 19.45 12.27 -4.57
C VAL A 62 18.80 11.61 -5.78
N TRP A 63 17.47 11.60 -5.83
CA TRP A 63 16.64 10.95 -6.85
C TRP A 63 16.06 11.95 -7.85
N GLY A 64 16.11 13.25 -7.55
CA GLY A 64 15.55 14.31 -8.38
C GLY A 64 14.11 14.68 -8.01
N ALA A 65 13.56 15.63 -8.75
CA ALA A 65 12.21 16.14 -8.54
C ALA A 65 11.16 15.03 -8.66
N PRO A 66 10.12 15.03 -7.80
CA PRO A 66 9.07 14.04 -7.88
C PRO A 66 8.21 14.24 -9.12
N LYS A 67 7.68 13.14 -9.66
CA LYS A 67 6.53 13.21 -10.56
C LYS A 67 5.30 13.63 -9.75
N ILE A 68 4.52 14.55 -10.31
CA ILE A 68 3.35 15.11 -9.65
C ILE A 68 2.09 14.57 -10.33
N GLN A 69 1.16 14.07 -9.53
CA GLN A 69 -0.21 13.79 -9.93
C GLN A 69 -1.19 14.45 -8.96
N ARG A 70 -2.38 14.81 -9.44
CA ARG A 70 -3.46 15.42 -8.64
C ARG A 70 -4.75 14.64 -8.85
N ASP A 71 -5.58 14.56 -7.83
CA ASP A 71 -6.87 13.84 -7.89
C ASP A 71 -8.05 14.73 -8.36
N GLY A 72 -7.84 16.05 -8.46
CA GLY A 72 -8.89 17.02 -8.80
C GLY A 72 -9.79 17.43 -7.63
N GLU A 73 -9.63 16.81 -6.46
CA GLU A 73 -10.37 17.08 -5.22
C GLU A 73 -9.51 17.76 -4.15
N GLY A 74 -8.35 18.28 -4.56
CA GLY A 74 -7.41 18.98 -3.70
C GLY A 74 -6.36 18.08 -3.04
N GLY A 75 -6.31 16.80 -3.40
CA GLY A 75 -5.21 15.90 -3.08
C GLY A 75 -4.15 15.82 -4.17
N TYR A 76 -3.09 15.06 -3.86
CA TYR A 76 -1.93 14.88 -4.72
C TYR A 76 -1.24 13.53 -4.48
N CYS A 77 -0.43 13.12 -5.46
CA CYS A 77 0.60 12.10 -5.30
C CYS A 77 1.95 12.67 -5.76
N LEU A 78 2.96 12.63 -4.91
CA LEU A 78 4.36 12.88 -5.27
C LEU A 78 5.11 11.56 -5.35
N THR A 79 5.65 11.22 -6.52
CA THR A 79 6.46 10.01 -6.72
C THR A 79 7.92 10.36 -6.92
N TYR A 80 8.77 10.01 -5.96
CA TYR A 80 10.22 10.08 -6.04
C TYR A 80 10.73 8.69 -6.44
N ALA A 81 11.50 8.57 -7.51
CA ALA A 81 12.01 7.29 -8.01
C ALA A 81 13.53 7.35 -8.16
N ASP A 82 14.23 6.34 -7.67
CA ASP A 82 15.68 6.26 -7.81
C ASP A 82 16.05 6.01 -9.29
N PRO A 83 16.75 6.94 -9.96
CA PRO A 83 17.08 6.75 -11.37
C PRO A 83 18.07 5.61 -11.62
N LYS A 84 18.77 5.14 -10.58
CA LYS A 84 19.77 4.06 -10.67
C LYS A 84 19.19 2.69 -10.34
N LYS A 85 18.04 2.63 -9.68
CA LYS A 85 17.45 1.38 -9.20
C LYS A 85 16.00 1.27 -9.68
N PRO A 86 15.71 0.39 -10.66
CA PRO A 86 14.33 0.07 -10.96
C PRO A 86 13.65 -0.49 -9.69
N PHE A 87 12.35 -0.26 -9.53
CA PHE A 87 11.57 -0.71 -8.38
C PHE A 87 11.97 -0.11 -7.02
N THR A 88 12.58 1.08 -7.05
CA THR A 88 12.88 1.85 -5.83
C THR A 88 12.21 3.21 -5.94
N ARG A 89 11.10 3.39 -5.21
CA ARG A 89 10.36 4.66 -5.19
C ARG A 89 9.65 4.91 -3.87
N LEU A 90 9.45 6.19 -3.56
CA LEU A 90 8.56 6.66 -2.51
C LEU A 90 7.41 7.45 -3.15
N MET A 91 6.19 7.08 -2.80
CA MET A 91 4.97 7.78 -3.18
C MET A 91 4.34 8.40 -1.93
N ILE A 92 4.04 9.69 -2.01
CA ILE A 92 3.39 10.47 -0.94
C ILE A 92 2.02 10.88 -1.45
N HIS A 93 0.98 10.24 -0.91
CA HIS A 93 -0.41 10.62 -1.17
C HIS A 93 -0.86 11.62 -0.11
N GLY A 94 -1.26 12.83 -0.53
CA GLY A 94 -1.96 13.80 0.32
C GLY A 94 -3.41 13.93 -0.13
N MET A 95 -4.35 13.89 0.81
CA MET A 95 -5.77 13.68 0.54
C MET A 95 -6.62 14.59 1.42
N ALA A 96 -7.67 15.19 0.85
CA ALA A 96 -8.59 16.07 1.57
C ALA A 96 -9.43 15.33 2.62
N GLU A 97 -9.75 14.05 2.35
CA GLU A 97 -10.55 13.19 3.22
C GLU A 97 -9.71 12.04 3.80
N PRO A 98 -10.00 11.56 5.02
CA PRO A 98 -9.28 10.45 5.63
C PRO A 98 -9.54 9.12 4.91
N LEU A 99 -8.57 8.21 4.95
CA LEU A 99 -8.81 6.80 4.60
C LEU A 99 -9.57 6.10 5.74
N PRO A 100 -10.38 5.06 5.44
CA PRO A 100 -10.94 4.20 6.47
C PRO A 100 -9.84 3.65 7.38
N LYS A 101 -10.10 3.51 8.69
CA LYS A 101 -9.11 2.88 9.59
C LYS A 101 -9.15 1.36 9.48
N LEU A 102 -7.98 0.74 9.57
CA LEU A 102 -7.79 -0.70 9.62
C LEU A 102 -7.75 -1.18 11.09
N SER A 103 -8.47 -2.26 11.39
CA SER A 103 -8.40 -2.91 12.71
C SER A 103 -7.11 -3.71 12.90
N SER A 104 -6.64 -4.35 11.83
CA SER A 104 -5.46 -5.21 11.75
C SER A 104 -4.73 -4.89 10.43
N PRO A 105 -3.41 -5.16 10.32
CA PRO A 105 -2.77 -5.01 9.03
C PRO A 105 -3.38 -6.04 8.05
N PRO A 106 -3.53 -5.70 6.77
CA PRO A 106 -3.87 -6.67 5.74
C PRO A 106 -2.87 -7.83 5.76
N LYS A 107 -3.30 -9.01 5.31
CA LYS A 107 -2.37 -10.14 5.16
C LYS A 107 -1.35 -9.81 4.08
N LEU A 108 -0.12 -10.26 4.27
CA LEU A 108 0.89 -10.20 3.23
C LEU A 108 0.58 -11.30 2.20
N SER A 109 0.35 -10.91 0.96
CA SER A 109 0.22 -11.84 -0.17
C SER A 109 1.48 -11.83 -1.03
N GLY A 110 1.77 -12.98 -1.62
CA GLY A 110 2.94 -13.17 -2.46
C GLY A 110 2.89 -14.50 -3.19
N GLU A 111 3.96 -14.77 -3.94
CA GLU A 111 4.15 -16.03 -4.64
C GLU A 111 5.45 -16.68 -4.15
N GLU A 112 5.42 -17.99 -3.95
CA GLU A 112 6.61 -18.79 -3.63
C GLU A 112 6.68 -20.00 -4.56
N GLU A 113 7.89 -20.39 -4.96
CA GLU A 113 8.09 -21.64 -5.68
C GLU A 113 8.07 -22.80 -4.67
N ARG A 114 7.07 -23.68 -4.81
CA ARG A 114 6.95 -24.90 -4.03
C ARG A 114 6.85 -26.08 -5.00
N ASN A 115 7.80 -27.01 -4.94
CA ASN A 115 7.87 -28.17 -5.83
C ASN A 115 7.80 -27.80 -7.32
N ASN A 116 8.63 -26.85 -7.76
CA ASN A 116 8.67 -26.33 -9.14
C ASN A 116 7.35 -25.73 -9.65
N THR A 117 6.47 -25.31 -8.73
CA THR A 117 5.19 -24.66 -9.05
C THR A 117 5.09 -23.35 -8.29
N LEU A 118 4.83 -22.26 -9.02
CA LEU A 118 4.57 -20.96 -8.42
C LEU A 118 3.21 -21.02 -7.71
N THR A 119 3.25 -20.90 -6.39
CA THR A 119 2.09 -21.02 -5.52
C THR A 119 1.88 -19.72 -4.77
N GLY A 120 0.68 -19.14 -4.87
CA GLY A 120 0.31 -17.98 -4.07
C GLY A 120 0.20 -18.34 -2.58
N TYR A 121 0.59 -17.42 -1.70
CA TYR A 121 0.39 -17.55 -0.26
C TYR A 121 -0.16 -16.26 0.34
N GLU A 122 -0.79 -16.42 1.51
CA GLU A 122 -1.13 -15.33 2.41
C GLU A 122 -0.49 -15.57 3.78
N ARG A 123 0.04 -14.53 4.40
CA ARG A 123 0.64 -14.60 5.74
C ARG A 123 0.11 -13.48 6.62
N GLU A 124 -0.28 -13.84 7.85
CA GLU A 124 -0.55 -12.86 8.89
C GLU A 124 0.68 -12.01 9.18
N GLN A 125 0.47 -10.72 9.43
CA GLN A 125 1.55 -9.81 9.80
C GLN A 125 1.15 -8.93 10.98
N MET A 126 2.14 -8.28 11.58
CA MET A 126 1.94 -7.36 12.69
C MET A 126 2.18 -5.93 12.23
N TRP A 127 1.46 -4.99 12.83
CA TRP A 127 1.72 -3.57 12.63
C TRP A 127 3.17 -3.24 12.98
N ARG A 128 3.84 -2.55 12.07
CA ARG A 128 5.10 -1.87 12.34
C ARG A 128 4.80 -0.40 12.59
N THR A 129 5.74 0.33 13.19
CA THR A 129 5.60 1.76 13.45
C THR A 129 6.79 2.56 12.95
N VAL A 130 6.54 3.80 12.57
CA VAL A 130 7.54 4.80 12.19
C VAL A 130 7.09 6.16 12.72
N THR A 131 8.03 7.07 13.01
CA THR A 131 7.68 8.44 13.39
C THR A 131 7.75 9.35 12.17
N VAL A 132 6.66 10.06 11.86
CA VAL A 132 6.56 11.05 10.78
C VAL A 132 6.08 12.35 11.40
N GLN A 133 6.89 13.42 11.32
CA GLN A 133 6.56 14.72 11.93
C GLN A 133 6.07 14.58 13.38
N GLU A 134 6.87 13.92 14.23
CA GLU A 134 6.59 13.64 15.65
C GLU A 134 5.39 12.68 15.92
N GLN A 135 4.66 12.26 14.90
CA GLN A 135 3.54 11.34 15.03
C GLN A 135 3.96 9.90 14.76
N LYS A 136 3.59 8.98 15.66
CA LYS A 136 3.73 7.53 15.42
C LYS A 136 2.68 7.07 14.40
N VAL A 137 3.15 6.50 13.29
CA VAL A 137 2.33 6.02 12.17
C VAL A 137 2.51 4.51 12.03
N ARG A 138 1.39 3.79 11.90
CA ARG A 138 1.38 2.35 11.62
C ARG A 138 1.65 2.09 10.15
N TRP A 139 2.45 1.07 9.85
CA TRP A 139 2.74 0.63 8.50
C TRP A 139 2.89 -0.88 8.42
N TYR A 140 2.81 -1.42 7.20
CA TYR A 140 2.80 -2.83 6.89
C TYR A 140 3.35 -3.08 5.48
N GLN A 141 3.57 -4.34 5.11
CA GLN A 141 3.96 -4.74 3.76
C GLN A 141 2.71 -5.15 2.97
N GLU A 142 2.43 -4.49 1.85
CA GLU A 142 1.27 -4.74 1.00
C GLU A 142 1.48 -5.99 0.14
N SER A 143 2.67 -6.13 -0.44
CA SER A 143 3.02 -7.26 -1.28
C SER A 143 4.50 -7.60 -1.14
N THR A 144 4.85 -8.86 -1.39
CA THR A 144 6.25 -9.25 -1.58
C THR A 144 6.76 -8.82 -2.94
N ARG A 145 8.08 -8.83 -3.09
CA ARG A 145 8.67 -8.68 -4.43
C ARG A 145 8.14 -9.77 -5.37
N GLY A 146 7.92 -9.38 -6.61
CA GLY A 146 7.60 -10.28 -7.72
C GLY A 146 8.75 -10.30 -8.73
N GLY A 147 8.60 -11.08 -9.81
CA GLY A 147 9.58 -11.10 -10.90
C GLY A 147 9.71 -9.76 -11.64
N ALA A 148 8.68 -8.93 -11.61
CA ALA A 148 8.60 -7.67 -12.36
C ALA A 148 8.37 -6.43 -11.48
N ASP A 149 8.28 -6.58 -10.16
CA ASP A 149 7.94 -5.50 -9.22
C ASP A 149 8.70 -5.68 -7.89
N GLY A 150 9.03 -4.57 -7.23
CA GLY A 150 9.58 -4.59 -5.88
C GLY A 150 8.52 -4.92 -4.84
N ALA A 151 8.96 -5.15 -3.60
CA ALA A 151 8.05 -5.25 -2.46
C ALA A 151 7.42 -3.88 -2.17
N TYR A 152 6.11 -3.87 -1.93
CA TYR A 152 5.39 -2.65 -1.57
C TYR A 152 5.12 -2.58 -0.08
N PHE A 153 5.30 -1.40 0.48
CA PHE A 153 5.07 -1.11 1.89
C PHE A 153 4.20 0.13 2.00
N SER A 154 3.27 0.14 2.95
CA SER A 154 2.37 1.28 3.13
C SER A 154 2.07 1.58 4.57
N THR A 155 1.85 2.85 4.85
CA THR A 155 1.18 3.30 6.07
C THR A 155 -0.33 3.01 6.02
N GLU A 156 -0.99 2.87 7.17
CA GLU A 156 -2.45 2.69 7.27
C GLU A 156 -3.25 3.90 6.74
N GLY A 157 -2.65 5.08 6.74
CA GLY A 157 -3.35 6.36 6.61
C GLY A 157 -3.24 7.13 7.94
N PHE A 158 -2.85 8.39 7.87
CA PHE A 158 -2.66 9.24 9.04
C PHE A 158 -3.00 10.69 8.74
N THR A 159 -3.20 11.49 9.77
CA THR A 159 -3.54 12.92 9.65
C THR A 159 -2.40 13.73 10.23
N LEU A 160 -1.97 14.79 9.55
CA LEU A 160 -1.06 15.79 10.10
C LEU A 160 -1.68 17.19 9.95
N LYS A 161 -1.21 18.12 10.78
CA LYS A 161 -1.52 19.54 10.68
C LYS A 161 -0.29 20.27 10.17
N GLY A 162 -0.43 21.00 9.08
CA GLY A 162 0.62 21.83 8.50
C GLY A 162 0.96 23.03 9.38
N PRO A 163 2.12 23.67 9.15
CA PRO A 163 2.50 24.91 9.84
C PRO A 163 1.54 26.07 9.53
N ASP A 164 0.85 26.02 8.39
CA ASP A 164 -0.21 26.95 7.99
C ASP A 164 -1.56 26.69 8.68
N GLY A 165 -1.62 25.69 9.56
CA GLY A 165 -2.80 25.33 10.32
C GLY A 165 -3.80 24.42 9.61
N ARG A 166 -3.65 24.20 8.30
CA ARG A 166 -4.52 23.28 7.54
C ARG A 166 -4.23 21.84 7.95
N LYS A 167 -5.24 20.99 7.84
CA LYS A 167 -5.11 19.54 8.06
C LYS A 167 -5.05 18.84 6.71
N GLY A 168 -4.29 17.76 6.65
CA GLY A 168 -4.27 16.85 5.52
C GLY A 168 -4.25 15.41 6.00
N HIS A 169 -4.73 14.51 5.14
CA HIS A 169 -4.67 13.08 5.35
C HIS A 169 -3.66 12.46 4.40
N TYR A 170 -2.84 11.55 4.89
CA TYR A 170 -1.66 11.08 4.18
C TYR A 170 -1.57 9.57 4.18
N ARG A 171 -1.04 9.03 3.09
CA ARG A 171 -0.56 7.66 2.98
C ARG A 171 0.79 7.69 2.29
N LEU A 172 1.78 7.06 2.90
CA LEU A 172 3.09 6.85 2.30
C LEU A 172 3.15 5.42 1.77
N VAL A 173 3.65 5.27 0.54
CA VAL A 173 3.86 3.97 -0.09
C VAL A 173 5.29 3.91 -0.60
N ALA A 174 6.03 2.87 -0.25
CA ALA A 174 7.38 2.64 -0.74
C ALA A 174 7.40 1.36 -1.55
N GLU A 175 8.05 1.39 -2.71
CA GLU A 175 8.50 0.19 -3.41
C GLU A 175 10.00 0.04 -3.18
N ASN A 176 10.44 -1.18 -2.90
CA ASN A 176 11.86 -1.51 -2.77
C ASN A 176 12.13 -2.87 -3.43
N GLY A 177 13.19 -2.97 -4.23
CA GLY A 177 13.58 -4.23 -4.89
C GLY A 177 13.98 -5.34 -3.90
N ASP A 178 14.34 -4.95 -2.68
CA ASP A 178 14.60 -5.85 -1.56
C ASP A 178 13.42 -5.80 -0.57
N ASP A 179 13.18 -6.91 0.15
CA ASP A 179 12.25 -6.95 1.30
C ASP A 179 12.79 -6.17 2.53
N ALA A 180 13.65 -5.18 2.31
CA ALA A 180 14.40 -4.46 3.33
C ALA A 180 13.54 -3.36 4.01
N ALA A 181 12.97 -3.72 5.15
CA ALA A 181 12.19 -2.85 6.03
C ALA A 181 12.93 -1.56 6.48
N GLU A 182 14.24 -1.59 6.61
CA GLU A 182 15.02 -0.47 7.17
C GLU A 182 15.05 0.77 6.27
N ALA A 183 15.24 0.58 4.97
CA ALA A 183 15.24 1.67 4.00
C ALA A 183 13.86 2.35 3.96
N VAL A 184 12.79 1.54 4.02
CA VAL A 184 11.40 2.00 4.06
C VAL A 184 11.14 2.88 5.28
N VAL A 185 11.58 2.44 6.47
CA VAL A 185 11.44 3.23 7.71
C VAL A 185 12.13 4.58 7.59
N ARG A 186 13.35 4.60 7.04
CA ARG A 186 14.09 5.84 6.79
C ARG A 186 13.36 6.76 5.83
N TRP A 187 12.82 6.24 4.73
CA TRP A 187 12.09 7.05 3.76
C TRP A 187 10.80 7.62 4.36
N PHE A 188 10.00 6.79 5.03
CA PHE A 188 8.78 7.26 5.69
C PHE A 188 9.07 8.32 6.74
N GLY A 189 10.09 8.12 7.58
CA GLY A 189 10.49 9.08 8.61
C GLY A 189 11.15 10.36 8.07
N SER A 190 11.57 10.38 6.81
CA SER A 190 12.20 11.56 6.18
C SER A 190 11.22 12.59 5.65
N VAL A 191 9.92 12.27 5.66
CA VAL A 191 8.89 13.12 5.07
C VAL A 191 8.52 14.27 6.02
N SER A 192 8.53 15.49 5.49
CA SER A 192 8.18 16.72 6.24
C SER A 192 7.41 17.71 5.38
N PHE A 193 6.88 18.78 5.99
CA PHE A 193 6.41 19.97 5.26
C PHE A 193 7.62 20.75 4.71
#